data_AF-A0A0F9PX59-F1
#
_entry.id   AF-A0A0F9PX59-F1
#
_cell.length_a   1.000
_cell.length_b   1.000
_cell.length_c   1.000
_cell.angle_alpha   90.00
_cell.angle_beta   90.00
_cell.angle_gamma   90.00
#
_symmetry.space_group_name_H-M   'P 1'
#
loop_
_entity.id
_entity.type
_entity.pdbx_description
1 polymer ?
#
loop_
_entity_poly.entity_id
_entity_poly.type
_entity_poly.pdbx_seq_one_letter_code
_entity_poly.pdbx_strand_id
1 'polypeptide(L)'
;MKRYLMTILISLLLSGTALAAGSSNTYSIAWDIYNNDRMAVITWNWVADDADGSVPDSSLSTIHATLLKFYFADMAETTPGGVTAPTALYDVTLVDTGDEDVYGGKMIDRSATDVETVLPAIDGCLGGRPIYTGLTMKVGGNSVNSATGKVVVIFYK
;
A
#
# COMPACT_ATOMS: atom_id res chain seq x y z
N MET A 1 42.35 33.81 12.17
CA MET A 1 42.31 32.33 12.04
C MET A 1 41.15 31.69 12.82
N LYS A 2 40.99 31.91 14.14
CA LYS A 2 39.86 31.34 14.93
C LYS A 2 38.45 31.65 14.40
N ARG A 3 38.22 32.84 13.83
CA ARG A 3 36.90 33.25 13.32
C ARG A 3 36.48 32.53 12.03
N TYR A 4 37.43 32.12 11.19
CA TYR A 4 37.14 31.39 9.95
C TYR A 4 36.95 29.89 10.19
N LEU A 5 37.61 29.33 11.20
CA LEU A 5 37.45 27.92 11.59
C LEU A 5 36.03 27.62 12.10
N MET A 6 35.41 28.59 12.77
CA MET A 6 34.07 28.46 13.35
C MET A 6 32.97 28.54 12.28
N THR A 7 33.16 29.32 11.22
CA THR A 7 32.21 29.40 10.09
C THR A 7 32.18 28.12 9.28
N ILE A 8 33.35 27.50 9.04
CA ILE A 8 33.47 26.21 8.34
C ILE A 8 32.82 25.07 9.13
N LEU A 9 32.95 25.09 10.46
CA LEU A 9 32.34 24.09 11.34
C LEU A 9 30.80 24.19 11.37
N ILE A 10 30.25 25.42 11.30
CA ILE A 10 28.80 25.65 11.26
C ILE A 10 28.20 25.21 9.91
N SER A 11 28.90 25.41 8.79
CA SER A 11 28.44 24.93 7.48
C SER A 11 28.52 23.41 7.31
N LEU A 12 29.44 22.73 8.03
CA LEU A 12 29.55 21.27 8.03
C LEU A 12 28.46 20.59 8.87
N LEU A 13 27.92 21.28 9.88
CA LEU A 13 26.86 20.75 10.74
C LEU A 13 25.46 20.89 10.11
N LEU A 14 25.30 21.72 9.07
CA LEU A 14 24.04 21.86 8.32
C LEU A 14 23.88 20.86 7.17
N SER A 15 24.93 20.10 6.82
CA SER A 15 24.91 19.12 5.72
C SER A 15 24.52 17.71 6.16
N GLY A 16 24.36 17.48 7.45
CA GLY A 16 24.04 16.17 8.02
C GLY A 16 22.55 15.99 8.23
N THR A 17 21.86 15.56 7.18
CA THR A 17 20.64 14.72 7.13
C THR A 17 19.69 15.18 6.02
N ALA A 18 20.13 15.09 4.78
CA ALA A 18 19.19 14.79 3.71
C ALA A 18 18.80 13.30 3.90
N LEU A 19 17.79 13.04 4.73
CA LEU A 19 17.07 11.77 4.63
C LEU A 19 16.43 11.82 3.24
N ALA A 20 16.96 11.05 2.30
CA ALA A 20 16.25 10.80 1.06
C ALA A 20 14.92 10.17 1.45
N ALA A 21 13.81 10.88 1.24
CA ALA A 21 12.48 10.36 1.49
C ALA A 21 12.13 9.44 0.32
N GLY A 22 12.88 8.35 0.19
CA GLY A 22 12.67 7.38 -0.87
C GLY A 22 11.27 6.79 -0.80
N SER A 23 10.69 6.50 -1.96
CA SER A 23 9.49 5.70 -2.03
C SER A 23 9.67 4.38 -1.25
N SER A 24 8.63 3.97 -0.53
CA SER A 24 8.66 2.72 0.20
C SER A 24 7.29 2.06 0.19
N ASN A 25 7.29 0.74 0.12
CA ASN A 25 6.06 -0.02 0.17
C ASN A 25 6.33 -1.28 1.00
N THR A 26 5.66 -1.38 2.14
CA THR A 26 5.84 -2.46 3.09
C THR A 26 4.51 -3.13 3.35
N TYR A 27 4.54 -4.41 3.67
CA TYR A 27 3.34 -5.10 4.10
C TYR A 27 3.61 -5.94 5.35
N SER A 28 2.56 -6.17 6.12
CA SER A 28 2.53 -7.12 7.22
C SER A 28 1.34 -8.05 7.05
N ILE A 29 1.43 -9.25 7.62
CA ILE A 29 0.36 -10.23 7.63
C ILE A 29 0.11 -10.69 9.07
N ALA A 30 -1.16 -10.66 9.47
CA ALA A 30 -1.63 -11.23 10.72
C ALA A 30 -2.53 -12.42 10.41
N TRP A 31 -2.32 -13.54 11.10
CA TRP A 31 -3.11 -14.76 10.95
C TRP A 31 -3.95 -14.97 12.20
N ASP A 32 -5.21 -15.35 12.02
CA ASP A 32 -6.12 -15.61 13.13
C ASP A 32 -7.10 -16.76 12.80
N ILE A 33 -7.88 -17.19 13.79
CA ILE A 33 -8.96 -18.16 13.66
C ILE A 33 -10.22 -17.56 14.29
N TYR A 34 -11.29 -17.44 13.50
CA TYR A 34 -12.59 -16.95 13.97
C TYR A 34 -13.69 -17.93 13.56
N ASN A 35 -14.51 -18.41 14.51
CA ASN A 35 -15.60 -19.36 14.25
C ASN A 35 -15.20 -20.64 13.49
N ASN A 36 -13.96 -21.13 13.66
CA ASN A 36 -13.32 -22.23 12.93
C ASN A 36 -12.82 -21.91 11.51
N ASP A 37 -13.06 -20.70 11.02
CA ASP A 37 -12.51 -20.21 9.75
C ASP A 37 -11.12 -19.63 9.99
N ARG A 38 -10.20 -19.85 9.04
CA ARG A 38 -8.87 -19.26 9.13
C ARG A 38 -8.92 -17.88 8.49
N MET A 39 -8.44 -16.87 9.19
CA MET A 39 -8.39 -15.51 8.71
C MET A 39 -6.95 -15.06 8.46
N ALA A 40 -6.78 -14.18 7.48
CA ALA A 40 -5.56 -13.42 7.29
C ALA A 40 -5.91 -11.95 7.09
N VAL A 41 -5.17 -11.06 7.73
CA VAL A 41 -5.26 -9.61 7.50
C VAL A 41 -3.93 -9.15 6.98
N ILE A 42 -3.92 -8.62 5.76
CA ILE A 42 -2.73 -8.05 5.15
C ILE A 42 -2.85 -6.54 5.18
N THR A 43 -1.83 -5.86 5.71
CA THR A 43 -1.77 -4.39 5.74
C THR A 43 -0.58 -3.94 4.91
N TRP A 44 -0.84 -3.22 3.83
CA TRP A 44 0.16 -2.46 3.08
C TRP A 44 0.24 -1.03 3.62
N ASN A 45 1.45 -0.54 3.80
CA ASN A 45 1.74 0.87 4.00
C ASN A 45 2.65 1.33 2.88
N TRP A 46 2.27 2.40 2.20
CA TRP A 46 3.00 2.93 1.07
C TRP A 46 3.35 4.41 1.27
N VAL A 47 4.48 4.80 0.68
CA VAL A 47 5.02 6.15 0.61
C VAL A 47 5.41 6.38 -0.84
N ALA A 48 4.82 7.42 -1.45
CA ALA A 48 5.14 7.85 -2.80
C ALA A 48 6.55 8.45 -2.86
N ASP A 49 7.13 8.40 -4.04
CA ASP A 49 8.45 8.94 -4.32
C ASP A 49 8.49 10.45 -4.07
N ASP A 50 9.61 10.94 -3.51
CA ASP A 50 9.77 12.36 -3.19
C ASP A 50 10.10 13.22 -4.42
N ALA A 51 10.48 12.63 -5.54
CA ALA A 51 10.78 13.34 -6.78
C ALA A 51 9.54 13.46 -7.69
N ASP A 52 8.78 12.38 -7.87
CA ASP A 52 7.71 12.32 -8.87
C ASP A 52 6.33 11.86 -8.36
N GLY A 53 6.21 11.48 -7.09
CA GLY A 53 4.95 11.01 -6.51
C GLY A 53 4.50 9.62 -6.98
N SER A 54 5.33 8.88 -7.74
CA SER A 54 5.03 7.50 -8.09
C SER A 54 5.08 6.58 -6.86
N VAL A 55 4.32 5.50 -6.88
CA VAL A 55 4.33 4.50 -5.80
C VAL A 55 4.78 3.16 -6.40
N PRO A 56 5.86 2.55 -5.90
CA PRO A 56 6.32 1.26 -6.41
C PRO A 56 5.34 0.14 -6.03
N ASP A 57 5.17 -0.82 -6.94
CA ASP A 57 4.38 -2.04 -6.70
C ASP A 57 4.87 -2.81 -5.47
N SER A 58 3.94 -3.42 -4.72
CA SER A 58 4.25 -4.25 -3.55
C SER A 58 3.63 -5.62 -3.63
N SER A 59 4.49 -6.57 -4.01
CA SER A 59 4.17 -7.98 -4.09
C SER A 59 4.40 -8.69 -2.76
N LEU A 60 3.52 -9.62 -2.44
CA LEU A 60 3.79 -10.59 -1.38
C LEU A 60 5.04 -11.41 -1.69
N SER A 61 5.73 -11.85 -0.64
CA SER A 61 6.78 -12.85 -0.78
C SER A 61 6.20 -14.18 -1.27
N THR A 62 7.00 -15.00 -1.95
CA THR A 62 6.58 -16.33 -2.41
C THR A 62 6.01 -17.19 -1.28
N ILE A 63 6.55 -17.06 -0.07
CA ILE A 63 6.06 -17.78 1.12
C ILE A 63 4.65 -17.31 1.49
N HIS A 64 4.44 -16.01 1.63
CA HIS A 64 3.13 -15.46 2.00
C HIS A 64 2.07 -15.70 0.91
N ALA A 65 2.45 -15.55 -0.35
CA ALA A 65 1.56 -15.84 -1.47
C ALA A 65 1.15 -17.32 -1.52
N THR A 66 2.06 -18.23 -1.18
CA THR A 66 1.75 -19.67 -1.06
C THR A 66 0.81 -19.96 0.11
N LEU A 67 0.99 -19.29 1.26
CA LEU A 67 0.11 -19.47 2.43
C LEU A 67 -1.30 -18.93 2.18
N LEU A 68 -1.42 -17.85 1.41
CA LEU A 68 -2.70 -17.22 1.06
C LEU A 68 -3.45 -17.97 -0.05
N LYS A 69 -2.84 -18.99 -0.67
CA LYS A 69 -3.47 -19.79 -1.71
C LYS A 69 -4.79 -20.40 -1.24
N PHE A 70 -5.82 -20.16 -2.03
CA PHE A 70 -7.22 -20.53 -1.83
C PHE A 70 -7.91 -19.88 -0.62
N TYR A 71 -7.33 -18.82 -0.04
CA TYR A 71 -8.12 -17.91 0.77
C TYR A 71 -8.99 -17.05 -0.15
N PHE A 72 -10.15 -16.64 0.34
CA PHE A 72 -11.03 -15.69 -0.32
C PHE A 72 -10.75 -14.29 0.21
N ALA A 73 -10.49 -13.33 -0.68
CA ALA A 73 -10.51 -11.92 -0.33
C ALA A 73 -11.95 -11.51 0.03
N ASP A 74 -12.14 -10.74 1.09
CA ASP A 74 -13.46 -10.32 1.57
C ASP A 74 -13.64 -8.81 1.52
N MET A 75 -12.92 -8.06 2.34
CA MET A 75 -13.05 -6.60 2.41
C MET A 75 -11.67 -5.97 2.28
N ALA A 76 -11.60 -4.91 1.47
CA ALA A 76 -10.47 -3.98 1.49
C ALA A 76 -10.89 -2.66 2.13
N GLU A 77 -10.03 -2.11 2.97
CA GLU A 77 -10.09 -0.74 3.47
C GLU A 77 -8.92 0.04 2.88
N THR A 78 -9.18 1.23 2.35
CA THR A 78 -8.16 2.18 1.94
C THR A 78 -8.21 3.39 2.85
N THR A 79 -7.06 3.81 3.37
CA THR A 79 -6.91 5.00 4.21
C THR A 79 -5.82 5.90 3.61
N PRO A 80 -6.14 7.12 3.16
CA PRO A 80 -5.13 8.08 2.75
C PRO A 80 -4.30 8.53 3.96
N GLY A 81 -3.07 8.94 3.71
CA GLY A 81 -2.14 9.43 4.72
C GLY A 81 -2.60 10.72 5.39
N GLY A 82 -2.38 10.84 6.70
CA GLY A 82 -2.83 12.01 7.48
C GLY A 82 -1.95 13.25 7.37
N VAL A 83 -0.67 13.12 7.01
CA VAL A 83 0.27 14.25 6.90
C VAL A 83 0.40 14.71 5.45
N THR A 84 0.75 13.77 4.56
CA THR A 84 0.81 14.02 3.12
C THR A 84 -0.19 13.10 2.45
N ALA A 85 -1.34 13.65 2.08
CA ALA A 85 -2.40 12.94 1.40
C ALA A 85 -2.09 12.76 -0.10
N PRO A 86 -2.58 11.69 -0.75
CA PRO A 86 -2.46 11.51 -2.19
C PRO A 86 -3.30 12.49 -3.00
N THR A 87 -3.09 12.49 -4.31
CA THR A 87 -4.02 13.10 -5.28
C THR A 87 -5.42 12.50 -5.11
N ALA A 88 -6.46 13.32 -5.11
CA ALA A 88 -7.83 12.82 -5.11
C ALA A 88 -8.11 11.97 -6.35
N LEU A 89 -8.92 10.92 -6.21
CA LEU A 89 -9.21 9.94 -7.27
C LEU A 89 -7.96 9.15 -7.68
N TYR A 90 -7.06 8.87 -6.74
CA TYR A 90 -5.96 7.93 -6.98
C TYR A 90 -6.51 6.50 -7.02
N ASP A 91 -5.83 5.63 -7.75
CA ASP A 91 -6.26 4.26 -7.92
C ASP A 91 -5.47 3.34 -7.00
N VAL A 92 -6.15 2.37 -6.41
CA VAL A 92 -5.52 1.20 -5.80
C VAL A 92 -6.00 -0.02 -6.56
N THR A 93 -5.10 -0.94 -6.88
CA THR A 93 -5.48 -2.25 -7.42
C THR A 93 -4.74 -3.34 -6.66
N LEU A 94 -5.39 -4.49 -6.55
CA LEU A 94 -4.82 -5.67 -5.94
C LEU A 94 -4.88 -6.79 -6.96
N VAL A 95 -3.73 -7.20 -7.47
CA VAL A 95 -3.64 -8.03 -8.66
C VAL A 95 -3.12 -9.41 -8.29
N ASP A 96 -3.81 -10.47 -8.69
CA ASP A 96 -3.33 -11.85 -8.57
C ASP A 96 -2.57 -12.24 -9.86
N THR A 97 -2.09 -13.48 -9.87
CA THR A 97 -1.46 -14.17 -10.99
C THR A 97 -2.29 -13.99 -12.27
N GLY A 98 -1.64 -13.60 -13.37
CA GLY A 98 -2.33 -13.34 -14.65
C GLY A 98 -2.86 -11.92 -14.81
N ASP A 99 -2.46 -11.00 -13.94
CA ASP A 99 -2.91 -9.59 -13.92
C ASP A 99 -4.41 -9.43 -13.66
N GLU A 100 -5.04 -10.39 -12.98
CA GLU A 100 -6.44 -10.34 -12.61
C GLU A 100 -6.67 -9.46 -11.37
N ASP A 101 -7.47 -8.40 -11.53
CA ASP A 101 -7.86 -7.53 -10.42
C ASP A 101 -8.81 -8.24 -9.46
N VAL A 102 -8.35 -8.40 -8.21
CA VAL A 102 -9.10 -9.06 -7.15
C VAL A 102 -10.43 -8.36 -6.90
N TYR A 103 -10.48 -7.03 -7.00
CA TYR A 103 -11.64 -6.23 -6.65
C TYR A 103 -12.49 -5.82 -7.84
N GLY A 104 -12.16 -6.27 -9.05
CA GLY A 104 -12.97 -6.00 -10.26
C GLY A 104 -13.20 -4.50 -10.51
N GLY A 105 -12.15 -3.68 -10.32
CA GLY A 105 -12.18 -2.24 -10.48
C GLY A 105 -12.80 -1.48 -9.32
N LYS A 106 -13.21 -2.13 -8.23
CA LYS A 106 -13.84 -1.44 -7.10
C LYS A 106 -12.88 -0.62 -6.26
N MET A 107 -11.57 -0.75 -6.44
CA MET A 107 -10.55 0.00 -5.68
C MET A 107 -10.01 1.26 -6.40
N ILE A 108 -10.61 1.66 -7.53
CA ILE A 108 -10.28 2.90 -8.26
C ILE A 108 -10.89 4.15 -7.62
N ASP A 109 -10.43 5.34 -8.02
CA ASP A 109 -11.03 6.64 -7.62
C ASP A 109 -11.11 6.85 -6.09
N ARG A 110 -10.04 6.54 -5.35
CA ARG A 110 -9.99 6.67 -3.90
C ARG A 110 -9.95 8.13 -3.43
N SER A 111 -10.56 8.37 -2.27
CA SER A 111 -10.56 9.67 -1.60
C SER A 111 -9.19 10.02 -1.05
N ALA A 112 -8.77 11.27 -1.27
CA ALA A 112 -7.55 11.82 -0.65
C ALA A 112 -7.72 12.06 0.87
N THR A 113 -8.94 12.01 1.40
CA THR A 113 -9.21 12.34 2.81
C THR A 113 -9.98 11.28 3.58
N ASP A 114 -10.85 10.53 2.91
CA ASP A 114 -11.78 9.62 3.56
C ASP A 114 -11.27 8.19 3.60
N VAL A 115 -11.64 7.47 4.65
CA VAL A 115 -11.48 6.02 4.71
C VAL A 115 -12.60 5.37 3.91
N GLU A 116 -12.24 4.46 3.00
CA GLU A 116 -13.18 3.79 2.11
C GLU A 116 -13.05 2.28 2.21
N THR A 117 -14.17 1.58 2.13
CA THR A 117 -14.21 0.11 2.15
C THR A 117 -14.92 -0.43 0.91
N VAL A 118 -14.45 -1.55 0.40
CA VAL A 118 -15.04 -2.24 -0.75
C VAL A 118 -14.97 -3.75 -0.61
N LEU A 119 -15.90 -4.43 -1.27
CA LEU A 119 -15.92 -5.87 -1.43
C LEU A 119 -15.47 -6.24 -2.87
N PRO A 120 -14.85 -7.41 -3.08
CA PRO A 120 -14.53 -7.88 -4.40
C PRO A 120 -15.78 -8.04 -5.26
N ALA A 121 -15.59 -7.87 -6.56
CA ALA A 121 -16.63 -8.05 -7.57
C ALA A 121 -16.11 -8.91 -8.71
N ILE A 122 -16.89 -9.91 -9.11
CA ILE A 122 -16.64 -10.76 -10.28
C ILE A 122 -17.82 -10.54 -11.23
N ASP A 123 -17.55 -10.03 -12.43
CA ASP A 123 -18.58 -9.65 -13.42
C ASP A 123 -19.69 -8.75 -12.84
N GLY A 124 -19.32 -7.87 -11.91
CA GLY A 124 -20.23 -6.92 -11.24
C GLY A 124 -21.02 -7.49 -10.06
N CYS A 125 -20.93 -8.80 -9.80
CA CYS A 125 -21.51 -9.43 -8.62
C CYS A 125 -20.54 -9.36 -7.43
N LEU A 126 -21.02 -8.88 -6.28
CA LEU A 126 -20.23 -8.86 -5.05
C LEU A 126 -20.08 -10.26 -4.48
N GLY A 127 -18.88 -10.59 -4.03
CA GLY A 127 -18.59 -11.86 -3.38
C GLY A 127 -17.09 -12.08 -3.23
N GLY A 128 -16.71 -12.94 -2.28
CA GLY A 128 -15.31 -13.24 -2.07
C GLY A 128 -14.66 -13.87 -3.30
N ARG A 129 -13.42 -13.47 -3.60
CA ARG A 129 -12.64 -14.02 -4.71
C ARG A 129 -11.49 -14.88 -4.18
N PRO A 130 -11.35 -16.14 -4.63
CA PRO A 130 -10.23 -16.98 -4.20
C PRO A 130 -8.91 -16.46 -4.79
N ILE A 131 -7.86 -16.42 -3.96
CA ILE A 131 -6.50 -16.08 -4.36
C ILE A 131 -5.76 -17.34 -4.80
N TYR A 132 -5.07 -17.30 -5.95
CA TYR A 132 -4.36 -18.44 -6.50
C TYR A 132 -2.93 -18.53 -5.96
N THR A 133 -2.05 -17.61 -6.32
CA THR A 133 -0.62 -17.73 -6.00
C THR A 133 0.14 -16.41 -5.98
N GLY A 134 -0.52 -15.28 -6.27
CA GLY A 134 0.11 -13.97 -6.37
C GLY A 134 -0.76 -12.90 -5.74
N LEU A 135 -0.12 -11.88 -5.20
CA LEU A 135 -0.84 -10.69 -4.78
C LEU A 135 0.12 -9.50 -4.80
N THR A 136 -0.18 -8.55 -5.67
CA THR A 136 0.59 -7.31 -5.85
C THR A 136 -0.36 -6.14 -5.67
N MET A 137 -0.08 -5.31 -4.66
CA MET A 137 -0.75 -4.01 -4.53
C MET A 137 -0.07 -3.02 -5.46
N LYS A 138 -0.86 -2.31 -6.26
CA LYS A 138 -0.40 -1.19 -7.10
C LYS A 138 -1.19 0.06 -6.73
N VAL A 139 -0.52 1.21 -6.78
CA VAL A 139 -1.14 2.52 -6.57
C VAL A 139 -0.83 3.39 -7.78
N GLY A 140 -1.88 3.91 -8.42
CA GLY A 140 -1.80 4.74 -9.62
C GLY A 140 -2.48 6.09 -9.40
N GLY A 141 -2.30 7.02 -10.34
CA GLY A 141 -2.98 8.33 -10.31
C GLY A 141 -2.51 9.31 -9.23
N ASN A 142 -1.59 8.91 -8.34
CA ASN A 142 -0.95 9.84 -7.41
C ASN A 142 0.12 10.69 -8.11
N SER A 143 0.16 11.97 -7.77
CA SER A 143 1.17 12.94 -8.22
C SER A 143 1.69 13.80 -7.07
N VAL A 144 1.33 13.46 -5.82
CA VAL A 144 1.81 14.15 -4.62
C VAL A 144 3.05 13.45 -4.10
N ASN A 145 4.16 14.18 -4.10
CA ASN A 145 5.45 13.69 -3.63
C ASN A 145 5.38 13.33 -2.14
N SER A 146 5.97 12.19 -1.77
CA SER A 146 5.93 11.68 -0.39
C SER A 146 4.52 11.52 0.20
N ALA A 147 3.49 11.42 -0.64
CA ALA A 147 2.16 11.01 -0.19
C ALA A 147 2.23 9.66 0.49
N THR A 148 1.35 9.44 1.46
CA THR A 148 1.30 8.18 2.20
C THR A 148 -0.10 7.60 2.15
N GLY A 149 -0.20 6.30 2.41
CA GLY A 149 -1.48 5.65 2.59
C GLY A 149 -1.34 4.22 3.07
N LYS A 150 -2.49 3.63 3.38
CA LYS A 150 -2.61 2.30 3.95
C LYS A 150 -3.74 1.55 3.26
N VAL A 151 -3.50 0.28 2.94
CA VAL A 151 -4.50 -0.63 2.41
C VAL A 151 -4.56 -1.85 3.33
N VAL A 152 -5.73 -2.18 3.85
CA VAL A 152 -5.95 -3.36 4.68
C VAL A 152 -6.87 -4.30 3.95
N VAL A 153 -6.49 -5.57 3.81
CA VAL A 153 -7.31 -6.59 3.15
C VAL A 153 -7.53 -7.77 4.08
N ILE A 154 -8.80 -8.14 4.25
CA ILE A 154 -9.22 -9.30 5.03
C ILE A 154 -9.44 -10.48 4.10
N PHE A 155 -8.93 -11.64 4.53
CA PHE A 155 -9.09 -12.92 3.86
C PHE A 155 -9.67 -13.95 4.82
N TYR A 156 -10.48 -14.88 4.30
CA TYR A 156 -10.99 -16.04 5.03
C TYR A 156 -10.78 -17.33 4.21
N LYS A 157 -10.86 -18.48 4.89
CA LYS A 157 -10.73 -19.80 4.28
C LYS A 157 -11.65 -20.81 4.93
#